data_AF-A0A661CH44-F1
#
_entry.id   AF-A0A661CH44-F1
#
_cell.length_a   1.000
_cell.length_b   1.000
_cell.length_c   1.000
_cell.angle_alpha   90.00
_cell.angle_beta   90.00
_cell.angle_gamma   90.00
#
_symmetry.space_group_name_H-M   'P 1'
#
loop_
_entity.id
_entity.type
_entity.pdbx_description
1 polymer ?
#
loop_
_entity_poly.entity_id
_entity_poly.type
_entity_poly.pdbx_seq_one_letter_code
_entity_poly.pdbx_strand_id
1 'polypeptide(L)'
;MIDTEPRVDDHFDLKTHNGVITVENTVRGTHRTFRIKTQKADANFAPGERILSLLTGADNTSSYTQIAFVKEDGRVFLWGRFKTEQHQSLVRVLQEPDHYRSLGCVYHYEGRCRVCNRLLTTPESIRSGIGPVCANRE
;
A
#
# COMPACT_ATOMS: atom_id res chain seq x y z
N MET A 1 -5.39 -21.17 -24.95
CA MET A 1 -6.52 -20.47 -24.30
C MET A 1 -5.94 -19.89 -23.03
N ILE A 2 -5.62 -18.61 -23.04
CA ILE A 2 -5.01 -17.92 -21.89
C ILE A 2 -6.19 -17.46 -21.05
N ASP A 3 -6.26 -17.90 -19.79
CA ASP A 3 -7.28 -17.47 -18.84
C ASP A 3 -7.35 -15.94 -18.81
N THR A 4 -8.44 -15.40 -19.35
CA THR A 4 -8.85 -13.98 -19.31
C THR A 4 -9.80 -13.72 -18.14
N GLU A 5 -9.76 -14.54 -17.09
CA GLU A 5 -10.45 -14.18 -15.85
C GLU A 5 -9.64 -13.08 -15.14
N PRO A 6 -10.24 -11.92 -14.84
CA PRO A 6 -9.57 -10.90 -14.05
C PRO A 6 -9.18 -11.52 -12.72
N ARG A 7 -7.87 -11.54 -12.45
CA ARG A 7 -7.35 -11.97 -11.18
C ARG A 7 -7.93 -11.07 -10.10
N VAL A 8 -8.50 -11.65 -9.04
CA VAL A 8 -9.08 -10.93 -7.87
C VAL A 8 -8.07 -9.94 -7.25
N ASP A 9 -6.80 -10.12 -7.60
CA ASP A 9 -5.56 -9.44 -7.23
C ASP A 9 -5.14 -8.23 -8.11
N ASP A 10 -6.00 -7.75 -9.03
CA ASP A 10 -5.70 -6.63 -9.96
C ASP A 10 -5.97 -5.20 -9.41
N HIS A 11 -6.34 -5.04 -8.14
CA HIS A 11 -6.80 -3.74 -7.62
C HIS A 11 -5.82 -2.99 -6.72
N PHE A 12 -4.53 -3.31 -6.77
CA PHE A 12 -3.52 -2.50 -6.11
C PHE A 12 -3.10 -1.32 -6.99
N ASP A 13 -3.58 -0.12 -6.64
CA ASP A 13 -3.07 1.15 -7.17
C ASP A 13 -2.46 1.97 -6.02
N LEU A 14 -1.15 2.24 -6.10
CA LEU A 14 -0.44 3.03 -5.11
C LEU A 14 -1.00 4.46 -4.94
N LYS A 15 -1.72 5.00 -5.94
CA LYS A 15 -2.35 6.33 -5.88
C LYS A 15 -3.54 6.38 -4.94
N THR A 16 -4.26 5.28 -4.78
CA THR A 16 -5.54 5.25 -4.05
C THR A 16 -5.52 4.29 -2.87
N HIS A 17 -4.66 3.27 -2.90
CA HIS A 17 -4.64 2.21 -1.89
C HIS A 17 -4.32 2.73 -0.48
N ASN A 18 -5.10 2.32 0.49
CA ASN A 18 -4.86 2.62 1.89
C ASN A 18 -5.14 1.32 2.65
N GLY A 19 -4.23 0.87 3.51
CA GLY A 19 -4.29 -0.49 4.07
C GLY A 19 -2.93 -1.16 4.16
N VAL A 20 -2.94 -2.50 4.19
CA VAL A 20 -1.75 -3.35 4.34
C VAL A 20 -1.50 -4.09 3.03
N ILE A 21 -0.23 -4.14 2.61
CA ILE A 21 0.21 -4.87 1.42
C ILE A 21 1.35 -5.80 1.86
N THR A 22 1.23 -7.08 1.59
CA THR A 22 2.33 -8.04 1.72
C THR A 22 2.75 -8.49 0.34
N VAL A 23 4.02 -8.24 0.00
CA VAL A 23 4.62 -8.71 -1.23
C VAL A 23 5.48 -9.92 -0.92
N GLU A 24 5.09 -11.05 -1.49
CA GLU A 24 5.75 -12.34 -1.35
C GLU A 24 6.54 -12.64 -2.62
N ASN A 25 7.85 -12.80 -2.52
CA ASN A 25 8.68 -13.33 -3.59
C ASN A 25 8.72 -14.87 -3.46
N THR A 26 7.94 -15.53 -4.30
CA THR A 26 7.76 -17.00 -4.27
C THR A 26 9.01 -17.76 -4.72
N VAL A 27 9.86 -17.13 -5.54
CA VAL A 27 11.13 -17.72 -6.01
C VAL A 27 12.16 -17.80 -4.87
N ARG A 28 12.22 -16.77 -4.02
CA ARG A 28 13.19 -16.67 -2.91
C ARG A 28 12.63 -17.09 -1.56
N GLY A 29 11.33 -17.34 -1.45
CA GLY A 29 10.66 -17.67 -0.18
C GLY A 29 10.72 -16.52 0.83
N THR A 30 10.72 -15.27 0.37
CA THR A 30 10.81 -14.07 1.25
C THR A 30 9.59 -13.19 1.06
N HIS A 31 9.21 -12.44 2.09
CA HIS A 31 8.14 -11.44 1.97
C HIS A 31 8.49 -10.13 2.66
N ARG A 32 7.78 -9.07 2.28
CA ARG A 32 7.81 -7.75 2.94
C ARG A 32 6.40 -7.22 3.09
N THR A 33 6.11 -6.67 4.26
CA THR A 33 4.78 -6.12 4.58
C THR A 33 4.88 -4.60 4.76
N PHE A 34 4.00 -3.91 4.07
CA PHE A 34 3.87 -2.47 4.02
C PHE A 34 2.51 -2.05 4.55
N ARG A 35 2.43 -0.84 5.07
CA ARG A 35 1.18 -0.19 5.42
C ARG A 35 1.13 1.21 4.84
N ILE A 36 0.10 1.50 4.08
CA ILE A 36 -0.21 2.86 3.63
C ILE A 36 -1.37 3.38 4.45
N LYS A 37 -1.17 4.52 5.10
CA LYS A 37 -2.19 5.14 5.94
C LYS A 37 -2.28 6.63 5.68
N THR A 38 -3.48 7.11 5.38
CA THR A 38 -3.82 8.53 5.34
C THR A 38 -3.94 9.05 6.76
N GLN A 39 -3.16 10.07 7.09
CA GLN A 39 -3.27 10.77 8.36
C GLN A 39 -4.59 11.53 8.41
N LYS A 40 -5.21 11.57 9.60
CA LYS A 40 -6.42 12.37 9.79
C LYS A 40 -6.10 13.84 9.58
N ALA A 41 -7.12 14.63 9.20
CA ALA A 41 -6.97 16.07 9.02
C ALA A 41 -6.55 16.81 10.32
N ASP A 42 -6.84 16.23 11.49
CA ASP A 42 -6.46 16.73 12.81
C ASP A 42 -5.17 16.09 13.36
N ALA A 43 -4.42 15.33 12.55
CA ALA A 43 -3.20 14.68 13.01
C ALA A 43 -2.09 15.71 13.29
N ASN A 44 -1.37 15.53 14.41
CA ASN A 44 -0.23 16.38 14.77
C ASN A 44 0.94 16.28 13.77
N PHE A 45 1.04 15.16 13.04
CA PHE A 45 2.09 14.92 12.07
C PHE A 45 1.48 14.66 10.69
N ALA A 46 1.91 15.48 9.72
CA ALA A 46 1.52 15.38 8.32
C ALA A 46 0.00 15.17 8.10
N PRO A 47 -0.87 16.05 8.63
CA PRO A 47 -2.32 15.90 8.48
C PRO A 47 -2.75 15.84 7.01
N GLY A 48 -3.64 14.91 6.68
CA GLY A 48 -4.12 14.65 5.32
C GLY A 48 -3.15 13.87 4.42
N GLU A 49 -1.87 13.76 4.79
CA GLU A 49 -0.87 13.07 3.96
C GLU A 49 -0.98 11.54 4.09
N ARG A 50 -0.60 10.84 3.01
CA ARG A 50 -0.48 9.38 3.00
C ARG A 50 0.93 8.96 3.36
N ILE A 51 1.04 8.08 4.35
CA ILE A 51 2.32 7.60 4.88
C ILE A 51 2.51 6.13 4.54
N LEU A 52 3.63 5.81 3.93
CA LEU A 52 4.12 4.44 3.75
C LEU A 52 4.96 4.02 4.96
N SER A 53 4.62 2.87 5.52
CA SER A 53 5.35 2.24 6.63
C SER A 53 5.77 0.83 6.26
N LEU A 54 6.91 0.37 6.78
CA LEU A 54 7.42 -0.98 6.64
C LEU A 54 7.27 -1.72 7.96
N LEU A 55 6.82 -2.99 7.93
CA LEU A 55 6.85 -3.86 9.10
C LEU A 55 8.29 -4.24 9.43
N THR A 56 8.78 -3.85 10.61
CA THR A 56 10.20 -3.99 11.02
C THR A 56 10.41 -4.79 12.30
N GLY A 57 9.33 -5.21 12.98
CA GLY A 57 9.39 -5.99 14.22
C GLY A 57 8.43 -7.16 14.22
N ALA A 58 8.43 -7.93 15.31
CA ALA A 58 7.69 -9.19 15.42
C ALA A 58 6.17 -9.02 15.57
N ASP A 59 5.69 -7.86 16.04
CA ASP A 59 4.26 -7.60 16.15
C ASP A 59 3.70 -7.07 14.81
N ASN A 60 2.99 -7.96 14.12
CA ASN A 60 2.36 -7.73 12.82
C ASN A 60 1.31 -6.61 12.80
N THR A 61 0.87 -6.12 13.97
CA THR A 61 -0.15 -5.08 14.09
C THR A 61 0.44 -3.69 14.34
N SER A 62 1.53 -3.63 15.11
CA SER A 62 2.04 -2.37 15.67
C SER A 62 3.48 -2.03 15.25
N SER A 63 4.31 -3.01 14.88
CA SER A 63 5.75 -2.83 14.65
C SER A 63 6.09 -2.22 13.27
N TYR A 64 5.35 -1.20 12.86
CA TYR A 64 5.54 -0.51 11.60
C TYR A 64 6.41 0.74 11.78
N THR A 65 7.51 0.80 11.03
CA THR A 65 8.34 2.00 10.89
C THR A 65 7.85 2.82 9.72
N GLN A 66 7.47 4.08 9.96
CA GLN A 66 7.10 5.03 8.89
C GLN A 66 8.36 5.46 8.13
N ILE A 67 8.33 5.37 6.80
CA ILE A 67 9.53 5.56 5.96
C ILE A 67 9.39 6.61 4.85
N ALA A 68 8.17 6.92 4.40
CA ALA A 68 7.95 7.82 3.28
C ALA A 68 6.56 8.45 3.27
N PHE A 69 6.44 9.55 2.50
CA PHE A 69 5.15 10.02 1.99
C PHE A 69 4.79 9.32 0.67
N VAL A 70 3.50 9.11 0.44
CA VAL A 70 2.93 8.70 -0.84
C VAL A 70 2.10 9.86 -1.38
N LYS A 71 2.44 10.38 -2.55
CA LYS A 71 1.71 11.49 -3.18
C LYS A 71 0.54 10.98 -4.02
N GLU A 72 -0.36 11.90 -4.36
CA GLU A 72 -1.58 11.61 -5.14
C GLU A 72 -1.28 10.97 -6.49
N ASP A 73 -0.16 11.33 -7.11
CA ASP A 73 0.32 10.75 -8.37
C ASP A 73 1.01 9.38 -8.22
N GLY A 74 1.12 8.86 -6.98
CA GLY A 74 1.77 7.59 -6.67
C GLY A 74 3.30 7.69 -6.47
N ARG A 75 3.90 8.89 -6.55
CA ARG A 75 5.31 9.06 -6.20
C ARG A 75 5.52 8.87 -4.70
N VAL A 76 6.59 8.17 -4.36
CA VAL A 76 6.99 7.90 -2.98
C VAL A 76 8.21 8.72 -2.61
N PHE A 77 8.09 9.52 -1.54
CA PHE A 77 9.15 10.38 -1.03
C PHE A 77 9.70 9.83 0.28
N LEU A 78 10.80 9.07 0.18
CA LEU A 78 11.53 8.55 1.33
C LEU A 78 12.07 9.69 2.21
N TRP A 79 11.88 9.57 3.52
CA TRP A 79 12.47 10.50 4.48
C TRP A 79 13.99 10.30 4.56
N GLY A 80 14.73 11.34 4.99
CA GLY A 80 16.19 11.43 4.88
C GLY A 80 16.94 10.15 5.32
N ARG A 81 16.64 9.63 6.52
CA ARG A 81 17.30 8.42 7.05
C ARG A 81 16.99 7.12 6.30
N PHE A 82 15.97 7.12 5.43
CA PHE A 82 15.54 5.96 4.66
C PHE A 82 15.90 6.07 3.18
N LYS A 83 16.69 7.06 2.76
CA LYS A 83 17.17 7.19 1.36
C LYS A 83 18.35 6.24 1.05
N THR A 84 18.22 4.97 1.43
CA THR A 84 19.21 3.92 1.14
C THR A 84 18.76 3.09 -0.06
N GLU A 85 19.69 2.41 -0.74
CA GLU A 85 19.37 1.51 -1.86
C GLU A 85 18.37 0.40 -1.48
N GLN A 86 18.45 -0.12 -0.26
CA GLN A 86 17.52 -1.13 0.24
C GLN A 86 16.08 -0.61 0.24
N HIS A 87 15.84 0.55 0.85
CA HIS A 87 14.51 1.17 0.90
C HIS A 87 14.02 1.62 -0.48
N GLN A 88 14.90 2.13 -1.35
CA GLN A 88 14.53 2.45 -2.74
C GLN A 88 14.06 1.20 -3.50
N SER A 89 14.73 0.07 -3.30
CA SER A 89 14.32 -1.22 -3.88
C SER A 89 12.96 -1.68 -3.35
N LEU A 90 12.68 -1.49 -2.05
CA LEU A 90 11.35 -1.78 -1.48
C LEU A 90 10.25 -0.88 -2.07
N VAL A 91 10.57 0.39 -2.34
CA VAL A 91 9.64 1.33 -2.97
C VAL A 91 9.36 0.95 -4.42
N ARG A 92 10.38 0.56 -5.20
CA ARG A 92 10.21 0.08 -6.58
C ARG A 92 9.25 -1.10 -6.68
N VAL A 93 9.30 -2.02 -5.72
CA VAL A 93 8.34 -3.13 -5.62
C VAL A 93 6.89 -2.65 -5.55
N LEU A 94 6.61 -1.48 -4.97
CA LEU A 94 5.25 -0.92 -4.92
C LEU A 94 4.91 -0.04 -6.13
N GLN A 95 5.91 0.58 -6.77
CA GLN A 95 5.69 1.48 -7.91
C GLN A 95 5.58 0.74 -9.25
N GLU A 96 6.18 -0.45 -9.35
CA GLU A 96 6.25 -1.25 -10.59
C GLU A 96 5.69 -2.67 -10.38
N PRO A 97 4.44 -2.84 -9.92
CA PRO A 97 3.92 -4.15 -9.53
C PRO A 97 3.95 -5.18 -10.67
N ASP A 98 3.67 -4.78 -11.91
CA ASP A 98 3.68 -5.69 -13.07
C ASP A 98 5.07 -6.26 -13.35
N HIS A 99 6.12 -5.42 -13.21
CA HIS A 99 7.50 -5.87 -13.35
C HIS A 99 7.82 -6.94 -12.30
N TYR A 100 7.51 -6.68 -11.03
CA TYR A 100 7.83 -7.63 -9.96
C TYR A 100 6.93 -8.87 -9.97
N ARG A 101 5.68 -8.79 -10.43
CA ARG A 101 4.83 -9.96 -10.72
C ARG A 101 5.48 -10.86 -11.76
N SER A 102 6.06 -10.29 -12.82
CA SER A 102 6.80 -11.07 -13.83
C SER A 102 8.04 -11.78 -13.26
N LEU A 103 8.58 -11.29 -12.14
CA LEU A 103 9.70 -11.89 -11.40
C LEU A 103 9.27 -12.88 -10.30
N GLY A 104 7.98 -13.22 -10.23
CA GLY A 104 7.44 -14.19 -9.27
C GLY A 104 6.98 -13.58 -7.93
N CYS A 105 6.78 -12.27 -7.87
CA CYS A 105 6.16 -11.64 -6.70
C CYS A 105 4.62 -11.78 -6.74
N VAL A 106 4.03 -12.18 -5.61
CA VAL A 106 2.60 -12.21 -5.37
C VAL A 106 2.25 -11.09 -4.38
N TYR A 107 1.17 -10.37 -4.65
CA TYR A 107 0.73 -9.23 -3.84
C TYR A 107 -0.55 -9.61 -3.11
N HIS A 108 -0.48 -9.59 -1.79
CA HIS A 108 -1.62 -9.77 -0.89
C HIS A 108 -1.96 -8.42 -0.30
N TYR A 109 -3.25 -8.04 -0.27
CA TYR A 109 -3.62 -6.73 0.24
C TYR A 109 -4.96 -6.72 0.99
N GLU A 110 -5.02 -5.86 2.00
CA GLU A 110 -6.24 -5.47 2.70
C GLU A 110 -6.54 -4.00 2.38
N GLY A 111 -7.73 -3.69 1.88
CA GLY A 111 -8.16 -2.33 1.56
C GLY A 111 -8.92 -1.64 2.69
N ARG A 112 -8.58 -0.38 2.96
CA ARG A 112 -9.24 0.54 3.90
C ARG A 112 -9.57 1.84 3.21
N CYS A 113 -10.66 2.47 3.62
CA CYS A 113 -11.04 3.77 3.08
C CYS A 113 -9.92 4.79 3.31
N ARG A 114 -9.42 5.43 2.24
CA ARG A 114 -8.39 6.47 2.37
C ARG A 114 -8.82 7.70 3.17
N VAL A 115 -10.13 7.99 3.24
CA VAL A 115 -10.64 9.13 4.04
C VAL A 115 -10.77 8.76 5.53
N CYS A 116 -11.44 7.66 5.86
CA CYS A 116 -11.80 7.34 7.25
C CYS A 116 -11.05 6.16 7.88
N ASN A 117 -10.16 5.49 7.13
CA ASN A 117 -9.37 4.33 7.54
C ASN A 117 -10.16 3.06 7.99
N ARG A 118 -11.47 3.02 7.77
CA ARG A 118 -12.29 1.80 8.00
C ARG A 118 -12.06 0.75 6.91
N LEU A 119 -12.18 -0.52 7.27
CA LEU A 119 -12.09 -1.66 6.33
C LEU A 119 -13.10 -1.50 5.19
N LEU A 120 -12.67 -1.79 3.96
CA LEU A 120 -13.54 -1.84 2.78
C LEU A 120 -14.01 -3.28 2.59
N THR A 121 -15.33 -3.46 2.48
CA THR A 121 -15.96 -4.79 2.47
C THR A 121 -16.83 -5.04 1.24
N THR A 122 -17.03 -4.02 0.39
CA THR A 122 -17.78 -4.16 -0.87
C THR A 122 -16.83 -4.05 -2.06
N PRO A 123 -17.11 -4.74 -3.17
CA PRO A 123 -16.28 -4.68 -4.37
C PRO A 123 -16.08 -3.25 -4.89
N GLU A 124 -17.13 -2.42 -4.90
CA GLU A 124 -17.09 -1.02 -5.37
C GLU A 124 -16.16 -0.17 -4.50
N SER A 125 -16.21 -0.38 -3.18
CA SER A 125 -15.32 0.33 -2.27
C SER A 125 -13.89 -0.16 -2.39
N ILE A 126 -13.66 -1.47 -2.50
CA ILE A 126 -12.32 -2.04 -2.70
C ILE A 126 -11.69 -1.45 -3.97
N ARG A 127 -12.43 -1.41 -5.08
CA ARG A 127 -11.95 -0.85 -6.36
C ARG A 127 -11.63 0.64 -6.28
N SER A 128 -12.46 1.42 -5.61
CA SER A 128 -12.29 2.88 -5.49
C SER A 128 -11.32 3.31 -4.39
N GLY A 129 -10.99 2.42 -3.44
CA GLY A 129 -10.24 2.78 -2.23
C GLY A 129 -11.04 3.63 -1.23
N ILE A 130 -12.35 3.83 -1.44
CA ILE A 130 -13.21 4.70 -0.63
C ILE A 130 -14.50 3.99 -0.20
N GLY A 131 -14.84 4.12 1.08
CA GLY A 131 -16.11 3.62 1.62
C GLY A 131 -17.31 4.48 1.17
N PRO A 132 -18.53 3.91 1.10
CA PRO A 132 -19.69 4.60 0.52
C PRO A 132 -20.03 5.93 1.21
N VAL A 133 -19.83 6.01 2.53
CA VAL A 133 -20.09 7.23 3.33
C VAL A 133 -19.00 8.30 3.14
N CYS A 134 -17.89 7.98 2.49
CA CYS A 134 -16.76 8.87 2.28
C CYS A 134 -16.62 9.37 0.84
N ALA A 135 -17.40 8.85 -0.11
CA ALA A 135 -17.27 9.20 -1.53
C ALA A 135 -17.40 10.71 -1.80
N ASN A 136 -18.19 11.43 -0.99
CA ASN A 136 -18.39 12.88 -1.12
C ASN A 136 -17.48 13.73 -0.21
N ARG A 137 -16.44 13.11 0.39
CA ARG A 137 -15.52 13.76 1.35
C ARG A 137 -14.06 13.60 0.97
N GLU A 138 -13.80 13.07 -0.23
CA GLU A 138 -12.45 12.96 -0.78
C GLU A 138 -11.94 14.33 -1.24
#